data_AF-A0A521NIP9-F1
#
_entry.id   AF-A0A521NIP9-F1
#
_cell.length_a   1.000
_cell.length_b   1.000
_cell.length_c   1.000
_cell.angle_alpha   90.00
_cell.angle_beta   90.00
_cell.angle_gamma   90.00
#
_symmetry.space_group_name_H-M   'P 1'
#
loop_
_entity.id
_entity.type
_entity.pdbx_description
1 polymer ?
#
loop_
_entity_poly.entity_id
_entity_poly.type
_entity_poly.pdbx_seq_one_letter_code
_entity_poly.pdbx_strand_id
1 'polypeptide(L)'
;MNLRPSLARTLLAGATLALLAACAANPPADPGEWKPNPPNPNAPYPAESRTNGEQGMVMLRVRTTPAGKPAAIEVQKSSGYPRLDRSAVETVWKWQFKPTPDDGTVVWREVPIRFFITSLPQQQRLD
;
A
#
# COMPACT_ATOMS: atom_id res chain seq x y z
N MET A 1 -41.58 -59.98 3.15
CA MET A 1 -41.40 -59.34 1.83
C MET A 1 -42.38 -58.18 1.71
N ASN A 2 -41.87 -57.00 1.38
CA ASN A 2 -42.56 -55.82 0.84
C ASN A 2 -43.52 -55.03 1.76
N LEU A 3 -42.99 -53.96 2.37
CA LEU A 3 -43.74 -52.73 2.58
C LEU A 3 -43.45 -51.75 1.43
N ARG A 4 -44.49 -51.21 0.81
CA ARG A 4 -44.50 -49.97 0.02
C ARG A 4 -45.78 -49.20 0.40
N PRO A 5 -45.99 -47.96 -0.02
CA PRO A 5 -45.35 -46.72 0.47
C PRO A 5 -46.42 -45.70 0.87
N SER A 6 -46.05 -44.56 1.46
CA SER A 6 -46.83 -43.34 1.22
C SER A 6 -45.94 -42.10 1.33
N LEU A 7 -46.17 -41.22 0.37
CA LEU A 7 -45.42 -40.03 0.03
C LEU A 7 -45.83 -38.83 0.89
N ALA A 8 -45.01 -37.79 0.75
CA ALA A 8 -45.30 -36.37 0.95
C ALA A 8 -44.90 -35.79 2.31
N ARG A 9 -43.84 -34.96 2.25
CA ARG A 9 -44.02 -33.50 2.39
C ARG A 9 -42.72 -32.78 2.05
N THR A 10 -42.71 -32.13 0.90
CA THR A 10 -41.79 -31.03 0.59
C THR A 10 -42.25 -29.80 1.35
N LEU A 11 -41.34 -29.07 2.00
CA LEU A 11 -41.35 -27.60 2.06
C LEU A 11 -39.92 -27.10 2.27
N LEU A 12 -39.48 -26.20 1.39
CA LEU A 12 -38.24 -25.44 1.47
C LEU A 12 -38.28 -24.45 2.64
N ALA A 13 -37.20 -24.38 3.40
CA ALA A 13 -36.71 -23.20 4.12
C ALA A 13 -35.20 -23.45 4.35
N GLY A 14 -34.22 -22.68 3.87
CA GLY A 14 -34.19 -21.25 3.63
C GLY A 14 -33.74 -20.52 4.90
N ALA A 15 -32.45 -20.59 5.26
CA ALA A 15 -31.86 -19.72 6.30
C ALA A 15 -30.33 -19.59 6.16
N THR A 16 -29.92 -18.58 5.39
CA THR A 16 -28.91 -17.55 5.69
C THR A 16 -27.57 -17.89 6.37
N LEU A 17 -26.52 -17.72 5.54
CA LEU A 17 -25.29 -16.93 5.73
C LEU A 17 -24.60 -16.82 7.12
N ALA A 18 -23.37 -17.34 7.12
CA ALA A 18 -22.11 -16.68 7.48
C ALA A 18 -21.98 -15.96 8.84
N LEU A 19 -21.18 -16.56 9.72
CA LEU A 19 -20.20 -15.82 10.51
C LEU A 19 -18.82 -16.51 10.40
N LEU A 20 -18.05 -16.10 9.39
CA LEU A 20 -16.59 -16.21 9.47
C LEU A 20 -16.16 -15.22 10.56
N ALA A 21 -15.81 -15.76 11.72
CA ALA A 21 -15.19 -15.00 12.79
C ALA A 21 -13.97 -14.25 12.24
N ALA A 22 -13.93 -12.97 12.58
CA ALA A 22 -13.05 -11.95 12.05
C ALA A 22 -11.60 -12.41 11.89
N CYS A 23 -11.03 -12.12 10.73
CA CYS A 23 -9.59 -12.05 10.52
C CYS A 23 -9.00 -11.09 11.56
N ALA A 24 -8.53 -11.61 12.70
CA ALA A 24 -7.49 -10.95 13.46
C ALA A 24 -6.17 -11.16 12.69
N ALA A 25 -6.07 -10.53 11.52
CA ALA A 25 -4.79 -10.34 10.88
C ALA A 25 -4.05 -9.35 11.77
N ASN A 26 -3.17 -9.88 12.64
CA ASN A 26 -2.03 -9.10 13.09
C ASN A 26 -1.45 -8.47 11.83
N PRO A 27 -1.33 -7.12 11.74
CA PRO A 27 -0.70 -6.52 10.58
C PRO A 27 0.69 -7.15 10.50
N PRO A 28 1.06 -7.78 9.37
CA PRO A 28 2.41 -8.29 9.24
C PRO A 28 3.36 -7.13 9.51
N ALA A 29 4.36 -7.37 10.36
CA ALA A 29 5.47 -6.43 10.55
C ALA A 29 5.91 -5.92 9.17
N ASP A 30 6.02 -4.60 9.03
CA ASP A 30 6.22 -3.87 7.77
C ASP A 30 7.27 -4.59 6.91
N PRO A 31 6.89 -5.26 5.80
CA PRO A 31 7.82 -6.09 5.03
C PRO A 31 8.79 -5.18 4.26
N GLY A 32 9.81 -4.71 4.98
CA GLY A 32 10.81 -3.79 4.48
C GLY A 32 10.42 -2.34 4.71
N GLU A 33 10.64 -1.84 5.93
CA GLU A 33 10.88 -0.41 6.15
C GLU A 33 12.13 -0.01 5.33
N TRP A 34 11.94 0.18 4.04
CA TRP A 34 12.96 0.67 3.13
C TRP A 34 13.11 2.14 3.46
N LYS A 35 14.20 2.48 4.13
CA LYS A 35 14.58 3.86 4.38
C LYS A 35 15.32 4.35 3.14
N PRO A 36 14.81 5.37 2.43
CA PRO A 36 15.63 6.07 1.44
C PRO A 36 16.86 6.62 2.16
N ASN A 37 18.00 5.96 1.95
CA ASN A 37 19.32 6.40 2.36
C ASN A 37 19.98 7.04 1.13
N PRO A 38 20.83 8.06 1.28
CA PRO A 38 21.54 8.66 0.14
C PRO A 38 22.14 7.57 -0.76
N PRO A 39 21.96 7.66 -2.09
CA PRO A 39 21.47 8.83 -2.85
C PRO A 39 19.94 8.98 -2.96
N ASN A 40 19.14 8.19 -2.24
CA ASN A 40 17.68 8.24 -2.31
C ASN A 40 17.15 9.13 -1.16
N PRO A 41 16.67 10.36 -1.43
CA PRO A 41 16.06 11.20 -0.40
C PRO A 41 14.61 10.79 -0.12
N ASN A 42 14.13 11.12 1.08
CA ASN A 42 12.70 11.07 1.41
C ASN A 42 11.88 12.01 0.52
N ALA A 43 10.63 11.65 0.24
CA ALA A 43 9.73 12.52 -0.51
C ALA A 43 9.38 13.75 0.33
N PRO A 44 9.53 14.97 -0.21
CA PRO A 44 9.21 16.18 0.53
C PRO A 44 7.71 16.27 0.77
N TYR A 45 7.32 16.63 1.98
CA TYR A 45 5.91 16.89 2.27
C TYR A 45 5.50 18.23 1.62
N PRO A 46 4.50 18.25 0.72
CA PRO A 46 3.99 19.50 0.15
C PRO A 46 3.48 20.44 1.24
N ALA A 47 3.82 21.73 1.16
CA ALA A 47 3.47 22.72 2.19
C ALA A 47 1.96 22.80 2.42
N GLU A 48 1.17 22.82 1.34
CA GLU A 48 -0.29 22.86 1.41
C GLU A 48 -0.87 21.60 2.07
N SER A 49 -0.38 20.43 1.70
CA SER A 49 -0.79 19.17 2.34
C SER A 49 -0.42 19.12 3.82
N ARG A 50 0.71 19.72 4.21
CA ARG A 50 1.10 19.85 5.62
C ARG A 50 0.13 20.76 6.37
N THR A 51 -0.23 21.91 5.81
CA THR A 51 -1.19 22.85 6.40
C THR A 51 -2.58 22.22 6.53
N ASN A 52 -3.00 21.45 5.53
CA ASN A 52 -4.30 20.78 5.49
C ASN A 52 -4.35 19.47 6.29
N GLY A 53 -3.24 19.04 6.90
CA GLY A 53 -3.19 17.80 7.68
C GLY A 53 -3.34 16.52 6.84
N GLU A 54 -3.11 16.58 5.53
CA GLU A 54 -3.34 15.47 4.60
C GLU A 54 -2.28 14.40 4.75
N GLN A 55 -2.65 13.20 5.20
CA GLN A 55 -1.74 12.07 5.41
C GLN A 55 -2.16 10.87 4.57
N GLY A 56 -1.20 10.00 4.26
CA GLY A 56 -1.50 8.77 3.53
C GLY A 56 -0.27 8.04 3.05
N MET A 57 -0.50 6.95 2.34
CA MET A 57 0.54 6.13 1.74
C MET A 57 0.31 6.02 0.24
N VAL A 58 1.34 6.31 -0.54
CA VAL A 58 1.37 6.09 -1.99
C VAL A 58 2.08 4.78 -2.26
N MET A 59 1.44 3.85 -2.98
CA MET A 59 2.11 2.65 -3.49
C MET A 59 2.48 2.88 -4.94
N LEU A 60 3.77 2.88 -5.22
CA LEU A 60 4.32 3.04 -6.56
C LEU A 60 4.87 1.71 -7.06
N ARG A 61 4.71 1.47 -8.36
CA ARG A 61 5.36 0.39 -9.08
C ARG A 61 6.37 0.99 -10.05
N VAL A 62 7.63 0.61 -9.91
CA VAL A 62 8.75 1.21 -10.64
C VAL A 62 9.40 0.17 -11.52
N ARG A 63 9.44 0.42 -12.82
CA ARG A 63 10.30 -0.32 -13.74
C ARG A 63 11.67 0.32 -13.74
N THR A 64 12.74 -0.47 -13.66
CA THR A 64 14.10 0.05 -13.71
C THR A 64 14.88 -0.43 -14.93
N THR A 65 15.83 0.39 -15.38
CA THR A 65 16.86 -0.01 -16.35
C THR A 65 17.86 -0.98 -15.72
N PRO A 66 18.69 -1.70 -16.50
CA PRO A 66 19.81 -2.51 -15.98
C PRO A 66 20.76 -1.70 -15.09
N ALA A 67 20.99 -0.42 -15.41
CA ALA A 67 21.78 0.50 -14.58
C ALA A 67 21.09 0.93 -13.25
N GLY A 68 19.88 0.43 -12.96
CA GLY A 68 19.13 0.75 -11.74
C GLY A 68 18.42 2.11 -11.74
N LYS A 69 18.30 2.80 -12.87
CA LYS A 69 17.52 4.04 -12.97
C LYS A 69 16.04 3.74 -13.18
N PRO A 70 15.12 4.58 -12.67
CA PRO A 70 13.70 4.49 -13.02
C PRO A 70 13.52 4.68 -14.53
N ALA A 71 12.72 3.80 -15.14
CA ALA A 71 12.34 3.86 -16.56
C ALA A 71 10.84 4.10 -16.73
N ALA A 72 10.02 3.61 -15.80
CA ALA A 72 8.59 3.90 -15.72
C ALA A 72 8.14 3.86 -14.25
N ILE A 73 7.15 4.67 -13.91
CA ILE A 73 6.54 4.72 -12.57
C ILE A 73 5.03 4.71 -12.73
N GLU A 74 4.36 3.80 -12.02
CA GLU A 74 2.90 3.67 -11.99
C GLU A 74 2.42 3.85 -10.55
N VAL A 75 1.32 4.57 -10.36
CA VAL A 75 0.64 4.64 -9.06
C VAL A 75 -0.30 3.45 -8.95
N GLN A 76 0.08 2.44 -8.17
CA GLN A 76 -0.80 1.30 -7.87
C GLN A 76 -1.90 1.70 -6.87
N LYS A 77 -1.53 2.50 -5.86
CA LYS A 77 -2.47 2.99 -4.85
C LYS A 77 -2.16 4.44 -4.52
N SER A 78 -3.14 5.30 -4.71
CA SER A 78 -3.08 6.70 -4.31
C SER A 78 -3.13 6.83 -2.78
N SER A 79 -2.50 7.88 -2.27
CA SER A 79 -2.69 8.33 -0.88
C SER A 79 -4.08 8.90 -0.60
N GLY A 80 -4.87 9.17 -1.65
CA GLY A 80 -6.10 9.95 -1.58
C GLY A 80 -5.89 11.44 -1.85
N TYR A 81 -4.63 11.90 -1.91
CA TYR A 81 -4.28 13.31 -2.10
C TYR A 81 -3.33 13.48 -3.29
N PRO A 82 -3.76 14.11 -4.41
CA PRO A 82 -2.94 14.25 -5.62
C PRO A 82 -1.59 14.94 -5.41
N ARG A 83 -1.49 15.84 -4.42
CA ARG A 83 -0.24 16.51 -4.06
C ARG A 83 0.80 15.57 -3.47
N LEU A 84 0.37 14.66 -2.60
CA LEU A 84 1.24 13.65 -1.99
C LEU A 84 1.70 12.64 -3.05
N ASP A 85 0.77 12.21 -3.92
CA ASP A 85 1.06 11.29 -5.02
C ASP A 85 2.10 11.88 -5.98
N ARG A 86 1.94 13.16 -6.37
CA ARG A 86 2.91 13.85 -7.22
C ARG A 86 4.29 13.92 -6.58
N SER A 87 4.35 14.31 -5.30
CA SER A 87 5.62 14.39 -4.57
C SER A 87 6.33 13.03 -4.49
N ALA A 88 5.57 11.96 -4.27
CA ALA A 88 6.10 10.60 -4.27
C ALA A 88 6.71 10.22 -5.64
N VAL A 89 5.96 10.42 -6.73
CA VAL A 89 6.43 10.09 -8.09
C VAL A 89 7.68 10.89 -8.46
N GLU A 90 7.67 12.22 -8.25
CA GLU A 90 8.82 13.09 -8.54
C GLU A 90 10.07 12.71 -7.75
N THR A 91 9.89 12.21 -6.53
CA THR A 91 11.00 11.76 -5.69
C THR A 91 11.60 10.46 -6.21
N VAL A 92 10.75 9.49 -6.52
CA VAL A 92 11.21 8.18 -7.00
C VAL A 92 11.91 8.26 -8.35
N TRP A 93 11.55 9.23 -9.20
CA TRP A 93 12.29 9.52 -10.44
C TRP A 93 13.77 9.86 -10.20
N LYS A 94 14.13 10.39 -9.02
CA LYS A 94 15.48 10.80 -8.67
C LYS A 94 16.28 9.69 -7.98
N TRP A 95 15.65 8.56 -7.69
CA TRP A 95 16.30 7.47 -6.96
C TRP A 95 17.19 6.63 -7.85
N GLN A 96 18.16 6.00 -7.20
CA GLN A 96 19.00 4.95 -7.74
C GLN A 96 18.62 3.63 -7.08
N PHE A 97 18.17 2.68 -7.89
CA PHE A 97 17.89 1.31 -7.47
C PHE A 97 19.11 0.42 -7.73
N LYS A 98 19.08 -0.78 -7.13
CA LYS A 98 20.11 -1.79 -7.38
C LYS A 98 20.12 -2.16 -8.87
N PRO A 99 21.29 -2.09 -9.54
CA PRO A 99 21.44 -2.58 -10.90
C PRO A 99 21.03 -4.04 -11.05
N THR A 100 20.59 -4.40 -12.25
CA THR A 100 20.20 -5.76 -12.63
C THR A 100 20.98 -6.17 -13.88
N PRO A 101 21.16 -7.48 -14.14
CA PRO A 101 21.78 -7.95 -15.37
C PRO A 101 21.07 -7.38 -16.61
N ASP A 102 21.85 -7.08 -17.65
CA ASP A 102 21.34 -6.65 -18.95
C ASP A 102 21.09 -7.86 -19.85
N ASP A 103 20.20 -8.75 -19.39
CA ASP A 103 19.82 -10.00 -20.07
C ASP A 103 18.42 -9.94 -20.70
N GLY A 104 17.84 -8.73 -20.78
CA GLY A 104 16.46 -8.51 -21.23
C GLY A 104 15.40 -8.67 -20.14
N THR A 105 15.78 -9.01 -18.90
CA THR A 105 14.82 -9.13 -17.80
C THR A 105 14.25 -7.76 -17.40
N VAL A 106 12.93 -7.62 -17.47
CA VAL A 106 12.24 -6.44 -16.98
C VAL A 106 11.94 -6.59 -15.49
N VAL A 107 12.61 -5.77 -14.67
CA VAL A 107 12.42 -5.78 -13.22
C VAL A 107 11.48 -4.65 -12.79
N TRP A 108 10.40 -5.04 -12.11
CA TRP A 108 9.47 -4.14 -11.43
C TRP A 108 9.69 -4.19 -9.92
N ARG A 109 9.55 -3.05 -9.25
CA ARG A 109 9.65 -2.94 -7.80
C ARG A 109 8.48 -2.17 -7.22
N GLU A 110 7.96 -2.62 -6.10
CA GLU A 110 6.97 -1.90 -5.32
C GLU A 110 7.66 -1.00 -4.31
N VAL A 111 7.19 0.24 -4.22
CA VAL A 111 7.79 1.30 -3.42
C VAL A 111 6.68 1.99 -2.61
N PRO A 112 6.58 1.73 -1.30
CA PRO A 112 5.69 2.47 -0.43
C PRO A 112 6.32 3.81 -0.03
N ILE A 113 5.61 4.92 -0.24
CA ILE A 113 5.94 6.24 0.27
C ILE A 113 4.89 6.65 1.30
N ARG A 114 5.34 6.91 2.53
CA ARG A 114 4.48 7.24 3.67
C ARG A 114 4.58 8.73 3.99
N PHE A 115 3.44 9.41 4.04
CA PHE A 115 3.33 10.81 4.46
C PHE A 115 2.54 10.88 5.77
N PHE A 116 3.24 11.14 6.88
CA PHE A 116 2.64 11.32 8.20
C PHE A 116 3.20 12.58 8.86
N ILE A 117 2.33 13.35 9.49
CA ILE A 117 2.71 14.49 10.33
C ILE A 117 2.81 13.92 11.74
N THR A 118 4.03 13.69 12.21
CA THR A 118 4.26 13.52 13.63
C THR A 118 4.17 14.89 14.25
N SER A 119 3.00 15.26 14.80
CA SER A 119 2.97 16.33 15.78
C SER A 119 3.70 15.81 17.02
N LEU A 120 4.73 16.52 17.47
CA LEU A 120 5.28 16.26 18.80
C LEU A 120 4.14 16.44 19.82
N PRO A 121 3.98 15.54 20.82
CA PRO A 121 3.04 15.81 21.89
C PRO A 121 3.38 17.16 22.50
N GLN A 122 2.39 18.05 22.59
CA GLN A 122 2.48 19.38 23.15
C GLN A 122 2.58 19.30 24.69
N GLN A 123 3.57 18.56 25.20
CA GLN A 123 3.87 18.55 26.62
C GLN A 123 4.80 19.72 26.93
N GLN A 124 4.33 20.56 27.85
CA GLN A 124 5.04 21.66 28.51
C GLN A 124 5.01 23.01 27.79
N ARG A 125 3.80 23.54 27.59
CA ARG A 125 3.56 24.97 27.85
C ARG A 125 2.56 25.06 29.01
N LEU A 126 3.09 24.86 30.21
CA LEU A 126 2.51 25.28 31.48
C LEU A 126 3.70 25.81 32.27
N ASP A 127 4.01 27.08 32.04
CA ASP A 127 4.86 27.93 32.85
C ASP A 127 4.02 29.09 33.39
#